data_AF-A0A955LHL3-F1
#
_entry.id   AF-A0A955LHL3-F1
#
_cell.length_a   1.000
_cell.length_b   1.000
_cell.length_c   1.000
_cell.angle_alpha   90.00
_cell.angle_beta   90.00
_cell.angle_gamma   90.00
#
_symmetry.space_group_name_H-M   'P 1'
#
loop_
_entity.id
_entity.type
_entity.pdbx_description
1 polymer ?
#
loop_
_entity_poly.entity_id
_entity_poly.type
_entity_poly.pdbx_seq_one_letter_code
_entity_poly.pdbx_strand_id
1 'polypeptide(L)'
;MSDITAFFNYYVTILLLGLAVWPIISRSFNFFPDNGWIVSKSFGLLLVSYVTWLLGMTHLVSFSLMNVQIILILVACISWCWFIFSQRKQLQTYFAGLKLAHLNTPTFKLIIIEESLFIALFIFWTIVRAYNPDIFKIEKYMDY
;
A
#
# COMPACT_ATOMS: atom_id res chain seq x y z
N MET A 1 -1.37 16.56 -18.30
CA MET A 1 -1.88 15.18 -18.17
C MET A 1 -3.40 15.26 -18.14
N SER A 2 -4.12 14.29 -18.69
CA SER A 2 -5.59 14.27 -18.55
C SER A 2 -5.98 13.89 -17.12
N ASP A 3 -7.08 14.42 -16.59
CA ASP A 3 -7.53 14.10 -15.22
C ASP A 3 -7.76 12.59 -15.04
N ILE A 4 -8.22 11.94 -16.11
CA ILE A 4 -8.39 10.48 -16.18
C ILE A 4 -7.05 9.77 -15.98
N THR A 5 -5.97 10.20 -16.65
CA THR A 5 -4.65 9.60 -16.46
C THR A 5 -4.12 9.78 -15.03
N ALA A 6 -4.40 10.93 -14.39
CA ALA A 6 -4.00 11.15 -13.00
C ALA A 6 -4.76 10.23 -12.03
N PHE A 7 -6.07 10.05 -12.24
CA PHE A 7 -6.89 9.13 -11.47
C PHE A 7 -6.36 7.69 -11.50
N PHE A 8 -6.09 7.16 -12.70
CA PHE A 8 -5.55 5.80 -12.85
C PHE A 8 -4.16 5.68 -12.25
N ASN A 9 -3.28 6.67 -12.45
CA ASN A 9 -1.94 6.64 -11.87
C ASN A 9 -1.99 6.58 -10.35
N TYR A 10 -2.86 7.37 -9.70
CA TYR A 10 -3.01 7.35 -8.24
C TYR A 10 -3.50 5.98 -7.75
N TYR A 11 -4.56 5.46 -8.36
CA TYR A 11 -5.15 4.17 -7.99
C TYR A 11 -4.12 3.03 -8.12
N VAL A 12 -3.43 2.95 -9.26
CA VAL A 12 -2.38 1.95 -9.49
C VAL A 12 -1.24 2.10 -8.48
N THR A 13 -0.84 3.33 -8.16
CA THR A 13 0.22 3.57 -7.16
C THR A 13 -0.15 3.03 -5.78
N ILE A 14 -1.38 3.27 -5.32
CA ILE A 14 -1.85 2.73 -4.04
C ILE A 14 -1.93 1.20 -4.07
N LEU A 15 -2.36 0.62 -5.19
CA LEU A 15 -2.41 -0.83 -5.37
C LEU A 15 -1.00 -1.44 -5.31
N LEU A 16 -0.02 -0.84 -5.98
CA LEU A 16 1.38 -1.29 -5.93
C LEU A 16 1.98 -1.17 -4.52
N LEU A 17 1.68 -0.09 -3.80
CA LEU A 17 2.09 0.09 -2.40
C LEU A 17 1.50 -1.00 -1.50
N GLY A 18 0.21 -1.31 -1.66
CA GLY A 18 -0.45 -2.40 -0.95
C GLY A 18 0.20 -3.75 -1.25
N LEU A 19 0.37 -4.09 -2.53
CA LEU A 19 1.02 -5.33 -2.96
C LEU A 19 2.46 -5.48 -2.45
N ALA A 20 3.22 -4.39 -2.37
CA ALA A 20 4.60 -4.43 -1.88
C ALA A 20 4.69 -4.91 -0.43
N VAL A 21 3.73 -4.52 0.42
CA VAL A 21 3.77 -4.74 1.88
C VAL A 21 2.77 -5.82 2.34
N TRP A 22 1.84 -6.24 1.48
CA TRP A 22 0.85 -7.28 1.77
C TRP A 22 1.43 -8.59 2.33
N PRO A 23 2.58 -9.14 1.86
CA PRO A 23 3.14 -10.37 2.44
C PRO A 23 3.54 -10.24 3.92
N ILE A 24 3.93 -9.03 4.35
CA ILE A 24 4.28 -8.74 5.75
C ILE A 24 3.00 -8.59 6.58
N ILE A 25 2.03 -7.84 6.05
CA ILE A 25 0.77 -7.54 6.73
C ILE A 25 -0.09 -8.80 6.86
N SER A 26 -0.20 -9.62 5.82
CA SER A 26 -0.96 -10.87 5.83
C SER A 26 -0.48 -11.86 6.89
N ARG A 27 0.82 -11.85 7.23
CA ARG A 27 1.34 -12.67 8.33
C ARG A 27 0.98 -12.12 9.71
N SER A 28 0.98 -10.81 9.87
CA SER A 28 0.69 -10.14 11.15
C SER A 28 -0.82 -10.02 11.43
N PHE A 29 -1.60 -9.87 10.36
CA PHE A 29 -3.06 -9.71 10.35
C PHE A 29 -3.76 -10.98 9.83
N ASN A 30 -3.16 -12.14 10.08
CA ASN A 30 -3.75 -13.44 9.72
C ASN A 30 -5.07 -13.73 10.46
N PHE A 31 -5.41 -12.96 11.49
CA PHE A 31 -6.69 -13.06 12.19
C PHE A 31 -7.86 -12.49 11.35
N PHE A 32 -7.58 -11.60 10.40
CA PHE A 32 -8.63 -10.98 9.59
C PHE A 32 -8.99 -11.85 8.37
N PRO A 33 -10.27 -11.88 7.96
CA PRO A 33 -10.73 -12.71 6.85
C PRO A 33 -10.23 -12.25 5.47
N ASP A 34 -9.73 -11.03 5.35
CA ASP A 34 -9.07 -10.45 4.17
C ASP A 34 -7.54 -10.61 4.20
N ASN A 35 -6.98 -11.20 5.26
CA ASN A 35 -5.54 -11.21 5.56
C ASN A 35 -4.91 -9.80 5.52
N GLY A 36 -5.64 -8.79 5.99
CA GLY A 36 -5.17 -7.40 6.07
C GLY A 36 -4.88 -6.77 4.70
N TRP A 37 -5.60 -7.17 3.65
CA TRP A 37 -5.45 -6.64 2.30
C TRP A 37 -5.71 -5.13 2.27
N ILE A 38 -6.83 -4.65 2.83
CA ILE A 38 -7.14 -3.21 2.83
C ILE A 38 -6.12 -2.42 3.66
N VAL A 39 -5.69 -2.99 4.79
CA VAL A 39 -4.69 -2.41 5.69
C VAL A 39 -3.33 -2.28 5.01
N SER A 40 -2.99 -3.21 4.12
CA SER A 40 -1.72 -3.20 3.40
C SER A 40 -1.52 -1.94 2.56
N LYS A 41 -2.58 -1.34 2.00
CA LYS A 41 -2.49 -0.08 1.23
C LYS A 41 -2.00 1.08 2.07
N SER A 42 -2.57 1.24 3.27
CA SER A 42 -2.19 2.29 4.22
C SER A 42 -0.78 2.08 4.76
N PHE A 43 -0.44 0.84 5.12
CA PHE A 43 0.91 0.49 5.59
C PHE A 43 1.96 0.62 4.49
N GLY A 44 1.62 0.27 3.24
CA GLY A 44 2.49 0.45 2.08
C GLY A 44 2.83 1.92 1.87
N LEU A 45 1.81 2.79 1.89
CA LEU A 45 2.01 4.23 1.81
C LEU A 45 2.88 4.76 2.96
N LEU A 46 2.58 4.37 4.20
CA LEU A 46 3.33 4.80 5.38
C LEU A 46 4.78 4.35 5.31
N LEU A 47 5.03 3.07 5.05
CA LEU A 47 6.38 2.49 5.08
C LEU A 47 7.25 3.08 3.98
N VAL A 48 6.76 3.14 2.74
CA VAL A 48 7.55 3.67 1.61
C VAL A 48 7.79 5.17 1.77
N SER A 49 6.79 5.95 2.19
CA SER A 49 6.98 7.38 2.44
C SER A 49 7.96 7.65 3.58
N TYR A 50 7.86 6.89 4.68
CA TYR A 50 8.73 7.03 5.83
C TYR A 50 10.18 6.67 5.50
N VAL A 51 10.42 5.53 4.81
CA VAL A 51 11.78 5.14 4.39
C VAL A 51 12.37 6.16 3.42
N THR A 52 11.57 6.65 2.47
CA THR A 52 12.01 7.69 1.53
C THR A 52 12.39 8.97 2.27
N TRP A 53 11.56 9.41 3.22
CA TRP A 53 11.83 10.60 4.02
C TRP A 53 13.10 10.43 4.87
N LEU A 54 13.27 9.28 5.52
CA LEU A 54 14.43 8.99 6.36
C LEU A 54 15.74 8.94 5.56
N LEU A 55 15.74 8.35 4.37
CA LEU A 55 16.90 8.33 3.47
C LEU A 55 17.20 9.72 2.89
N GLY A 56 16.16 10.52 2.65
CA GLY A 56 16.31 11.92 2.25
C GLY A 56 16.90 12.79 3.35
N MET A 57 16.44 12.62 4.60
CA MET A 57 16.92 13.37 5.77
C MET A 57 18.40 13.11 6.06
N THR A 58 18.86 11.88 5.85
CA THR A 58 20.26 11.49 6.06
C THR A 58 21.17 11.86 4.88
N HIS A 59 20.63 12.52 3.85
CA HIS A 59 21.33 12.86 2.60
C HIS A 59 21.94 11.66 1.85
N LEU A 60 21.52 10.42 2.18
CA LEU A 60 21.96 9.22 1.48
C LEU A 60 21.39 9.14 0.07
N VAL A 61 20.15 9.60 -0.09
CA VAL A 61 19.40 9.52 -1.35
C VAL A 61 18.69 10.84 -1.58
N SER A 62 18.82 11.41 -2.77
CA SER A 62 18.07 12.61 -3.14
C SER A 62 16.57 12.30 -3.26
N PHE A 63 15.71 13.21 -2.82
CA PHE A 63 14.27 13.05 -3.02
C PHE A 63 13.92 13.22 -4.50
N SER A 64 13.82 12.12 -5.23
CA SER A 64 13.47 12.07 -6.65
C SER A 64 12.50 10.92 -6.93
N LEU A 65 11.66 11.07 -7.96
CA LEU A 65 10.68 10.03 -8.36
C LEU A 65 11.36 8.66 -8.56
N MET A 66 12.51 8.65 -9.24
CA MET A 66 13.29 7.44 -9.49
C MET A 66 13.68 6.75 -8.19
N ASN A 67 14.17 7.50 -7.20
CA ASN A 67 14.60 6.94 -5.93
C ASN A 67 13.43 6.39 -5.11
N VAL A 68 12.26 7.04 -5.14
CA VAL A 68 11.05 6.50 -4.50
C VAL A 68 10.63 5.18 -5.14
N GLN A 69 10.70 5.07 -6.48
CA GLN A 69 10.40 3.83 -7.19
C GLN A 69 11.37 2.71 -6.84
N ILE A 70 12.67 3.01 -6.74
CA ILE A 70 13.69 2.04 -6.31
C ILE A 70 13.40 1.55 -4.89
N ILE A 71 13.08 2.45 -3.96
CA ILE A 71 12.72 2.11 -2.58
C ILE A 71 11.49 1.20 -2.55
N LEU A 72 10.45 1.54 -3.31
CA LEU A 72 9.24 0.70 -3.43
C LEU A 72 9.59 -0.72 -3.91
N ILE A 73 10.41 -0.84 -4.95
CA ILE A 73 10.84 -2.14 -5.49
C ILE A 73 11.66 -2.91 -4.44
N LEU A 74 12.57 -2.25 -3.73
CA LEU A 74 13.37 -2.89 -2.68
C LEU A 74 12.47 -3.41 -1.54
N VAL A 75 11.52 -2.59 -1.07
CA VAL A 75 10.55 -2.99 -0.06
C VAL A 75 9.74 -4.19 -0.53
N ALA A 76 9.26 -4.18 -1.77
CA ALA A 76 8.53 -5.30 -2.35
C ALA A 76 9.43 -6.57 -2.39
N CYS A 77 10.62 -6.48 -2.97
CA CYS A 77 11.55 -7.60 -3.05
C CYS A 77 11.86 -8.20 -1.67
N ILE A 78 12.14 -7.37 -0.66
CA ILE A 78 12.44 -7.84 0.71
C ILE A 78 11.22 -8.54 1.31
N SER A 79 10.04 -7.93 1.20
CA SER A 79 8.78 -8.47 1.73
C SER A 79 8.42 -9.82 1.12
N TRP A 80 8.50 -9.93 -0.20
CA TRP A 80 8.16 -11.13 -0.95
C TRP A 80 9.21 -12.24 -0.79
N CYS A 81 10.50 -11.91 -0.81
CA CYS A 81 11.57 -12.86 -0.50
C CYS A 81 11.39 -13.44 0.90
N TRP A 82 11.19 -12.60 1.91
CA TRP A 82 10.98 -13.04 3.29
C TRP A 82 9.79 -13.99 3.43
N PHE A 83 8.67 -13.67 2.76
CA PHE A 83 7.49 -14.53 2.73
C PHE A 83 7.80 -15.92 2.13
N ILE A 84 8.45 -15.97 0.97
CA ILE A 84 8.81 -17.23 0.30
C ILE A 84 9.76 -18.08 1.15
N PHE A 85 10.79 -17.47 1.76
CA PHE A 85 11.74 -18.19 2.62
C PHE A 85 11.10 -18.70 3.91
N SER A 86 10.18 -17.93 4.49
CA SER A 86 9.45 -18.34 5.71
C SER A 86 8.54 -19.54 5.45
N GLN A 87 7.85 -19.57 4.31
CA GLN A 87 7.00 -20.70 3.91
C GLN A 87 7.80 -22.00 3.74
N ARG A 88 9.01 -21.92 3.19
CA ARG A 88 9.91 -23.09 3.04
C ARG A 88 10.37 -23.68 4.37
N LYS A 89 10.67 -22.84 5.37
CA LYS A 89 11.03 -23.30 6.73
C LYS A 89 9.84 -23.93 7.46
N GLN A 90 8.63 -23.45 7.21
CA GLN A 90 7.43 -23.93 7.87
C GLN A 90 6.92 -25.27 7.27
N LEU A 91 7.24 -25.59 6.01
CA LEU A 91 7.02 -26.92 5.38
C LEU A 91 7.71 -28.09 6.07
N GLN A 92 8.79 -27.87 6.80
CA GLN A 92 9.41 -28.93 7.60
C GLN A 92 8.70 -29.18 8.94
N THR A 93 7.84 -28.24 9.40
CA THR A 93 7.07 -28.35 10.66
C THR A 93 5.55 -28.53 10.43
N TYR A 94 5.10 -28.53 9.16
CA TYR A 94 3.67 -28.44 8.78
C TYR A 94 2.81 -29.70 8.99
N PHE A 95 3.36 -30.89 9.27
CA PHE A 95 2.52 -32.09 9.48
C PHE A 95 1.64 -32.03 10.75
N ALA A 96 1.94 -31.15 11.73
CA ALA A 96 1.12 -30.98 12.93
C ALA A 96 0.14 -29.79 12.88
N GLY A 97 0.35 -28.80 11.98
CA GLY A 97 -0.42 -27.54 11.91
C GLY A 97 -1.50 -27.49 10.81
N LEU A 98 -1.67 -28.57 10.05
CA LEU A 98 -2.48 -28.67 8.83
C LEU A 98 -3.98 -28.36 9.03
N LYS A 99 -4.48 -28.34 10.28
CA LYS A 99 -5.87 -27.96 10.60
C LYS A 99 -6.12 -26.45 10.70
N LEU A 100 -5.10 -25.62 10.87
CA LEU A 100 -5.25 -24.15 10.95
C LEU A 100 -5.05 -23.44 9.60
N ALA A 101 -4.29 -24.04 8.68
CA ALA A 101 -3.97 -23.44 7.39
C ALA A 101 -5.13 -23.47 6.36
N HIS A 102 -6.14 -24.33 6.56
CA HIS A 102 -7.28 -24.42 5.65
C HIS A 102 -8.32 -23.29 5.85
N LEU A 103 -8.22 -22.50 6.93
CA LEU A 103 -9.21 -21.47 7.28
C LEU A 103 -8.89 -20.05 6.79
N ASN A 104 -7.68 -19.77 6.29
CA ASN A 104 -7.22 -18.40 6.02
C ASN A 104 -6.85 -18.12 4.55
N THR A 105 -7.56 -18.74 3.60
CA THR A 105 -7.55 -18.15 2.25
C THR A 105 -8.39 -16.88 2.32
N PRO A 106 -7.84 -15.72 1.90
CA PRO A 106 -8.65 -14.52 1.90
C PRO A 106 -9.80 -14.79 0.96
N THR A 107 -11.02 -14.57 1.42
CA THR A 107 -12.17 -14.84 0.57
C THR A 107 -12.09 -13.84 -0.58
N PHE A 108 -11.81 -14.30 -1.80
CA PHE A 108 -11.67 -13.40 -2.96
C PHE A 108 -12.86 -12.44 -3.11
N LYS A 109 -14.05 -12.89 -2.67
CA LYS A 109 -15.25 -12.06 -2.54
C LYS A 109 -15.07 -10.85 -1.62
N LEU A 110 -14.44 -11.00 -0.46
CA LEU A 110 -14.18 -9.89 0.47
C LEU A 110 -13.21 -8.87 -0.14
N ILE A 111 -12.12 -9.34 -0.75
CA ILE A 111 -11.16 -8.45 -1.43
C ILE A 111 -11.89 -7.64 -2.53
N ILE A 112 -12.75 -8.28 -3.33
CA ILE A 112 -13.54 -7.56 -4.35
C ILE A 112 -14.46 -6.52 -3.72
N ILE A 113 -15.15 -6.86 -2.63
CA ILE A 113 -16.04 -5.92 -1.94
C ILE A 113 -15.24 -4.72 -1.42
N GLU A 114 -14.11 -4.96 -0.75
CA GLU A 114 -13.22 -3.92 -0.24
C GLU A 114 -12.64 -3.04 -1.35
N GLU A 115 -12.20 -3.63 -2.47
CA GLU A 115 -11.74 -2.88 -3.64
C GLU A 115 -12.85 -2.05 -4.27
N SER A 116 -14.05 -2.62 -4.42
CA SER A 116 -15.20 -1.89 -4.96
C SER A 116 -15.58 -0.71 -4.08
N LEU A 117 -15.55 -0.88 -2.75
CA LEU A 117 -15.82 0.17 -1.78
C LEU A 117 -14.72 1.24 -1.81
N PHE A 118 -13.46 0.84 -1.88
CA PHE A 118 -12.33 1.75 -2.00
C PHE A 118 -12.42 2.59 -3.28
N ILE A 119 -12.68 1.97 -4.43
CA ILE A 119 -12.88 2.68 -5.71
C ILE A 119 -14.09 3.61 -5.64
N ALA A 120 -15.21 3.16 -5.10
CA ALA A 120 -16.41 3.99 -4.98
C ALA A 120 -16.16 5.24 -4.13
N LEU A 121 -15.51 5.09 -2.98
CA LEU A 121 -15.11 6.21 -2.13
C LEU A 121 -14.08 7.12 -2.82
N PHE A 122 -13.13 6.55 -3.55
CA PHE A 122 -12.13 7.32 -4.29
C PHE A 122 -12.76 8.13 -5.43
N ILE A 123 -13.70 7.56 -6.18
CA ILE A 123 -14.49 8.27 -7.20
C ILE A 123 -15.30 9.39 -6.54
N PHE A 124 -16.02 9.08 -5.47
CA PHE A 124 -16.79 10.07 -4.71
C PHE A 124 -15.91 11.26 -4.30
N TRP A 125 -14.74 10.97 -3.69
CA TRP A 125 -13.80 12.01 -3.28
C TRP A 125 -13.25 12.82 -4.45
N THR A 126 -12.95 12.16 -5.57
CA THR A 126 -12.47 12.83 -6.79
C THR A 126 -13.52 13.79 -7.35
N ILE A 127 -14.81 13.40 -7.35
CA ILE A 127 -15.91 14.26 -7.76
C ILE A 127 -16.04 15.47 -6.84
N VAL A 128 -16.02 15.26 -5.52
CA VAL A 128 -16.07 16.35 -4.52
C VAL A 128 -14.94 17.36 -4.75
N ARG A 129 -13.74 16.88 -5.06
CA ARG A 129 -12.58 17.73 -5.36
C ARG A 129 -12.68 18.41 -6.73
N ALA A 130 -13.29 17.76 -7.72
CA ALA A 130 -13.53 18.37 -9.03
C ALA A 130 -14.48 19.58 -8.96
N TYR A 131 -15.47 19.55 -8.06
CA TYR A 131 -16.37 20.70 -7.82
C TYR A 131 -15.76 21.82 -6.97
N ASN A 132 -14.66 21.55 -6.25
CA ASN A 132 -13.93 22.53 -5.46
C ASN A 132 -12.45 22.54 -5.87
N PRO A 133 -12.13 22.96 -7.11
CA PRO A 133 -10.77 22.93 -7.63
C PRO A 133 -9.84 23.93 -6.91
N ASP A 134 -10.41 24.94 -6.23
CA ASP A 134 -9.69 26.04 -5.63
C ASP A 134 -8.58 25.59 -4.67
N ILE A 135 -7.38 26.13 -4.89
CA ILE A 135 -6.23 25.99 -4.00
C ILE A 135 -6.37 27.12 -2.96
N PHE A 136 -7.02 26.80 -1.84
CA PHE A 136 -7.17 27.76 -0.74
C PHE A 136 -5.79 28.11 -0.14
N LYS A 137 -5.51 29.42 -0.01
CA LYS A 137 -4.33 30.03 0.66
C LYS A 137 -3.00 29.93 -0.11
N ILE A 138 -2.91 30.62 -1.24
CA ILE A 138 -1.62 30.80 -1.94
C ILE A 138 -0.89 32.07 -1.45
N GLU A 139 -1.59 33.04 -0.86
CA GLU A 139 -0.96 34.24 -0.28
C GLU A 139 -1.60 34.58 1.07
N LYS A 140 -0.78 34.56 2.13
CA LYS A 140 -1.03 35.36 3.33
C LYS A 140 -0.24 36.65 3.12
N TYR A 141 -0.92 37.79 2.97
CA TYR A 141 -0.25 39.09 3.00
C TYR A 141 0.54 39.19 4.30
N MET A 142 1.79 39.66 4.23
CA MET A 142 2.53 39.97 5.44
C MET A 142 1.79 41.09 6.16
N ASP A 143 1.37 40.81 7.40
CA ASP A 143 0.87 41.83 8.31
C ASP A 143 2.04 42.83 8.54
N TYR A 144 1.81 44.11 8.26
CA TYR A 144 2.77 45.20 8.50
C TYR A 144 2.72 45.70 9.95
#